data_AF-A0A416ZJM9-F1
#
_entry.id   AF-A0A416ZJM9-F1
#
_cell.length_a   1.000
_cell.length_b   1.000
_cell.length_c   1.000
_cell.angle_alpha   90.00
_cell.angle_beta   90.00
_cell.angle_gamma   90.00
#
_symmetry.space_group_name_H-M   'P 1'
#
loop_
_entity.id
_entity.type
_entity.pdbx_description
1 polymer ?
#
loop_
_entity_poly.entity_id
_entity_poly.type
_entity_poly.pdbx_seq_one_letter_code
_entity_poly.pdbx_strand_id
1 'polypeptide(L)'
;MAELQYKLMTSAVNNFDCGNPAINEYVENSYFATLLQQCYAYEIEYKSLVVGYYMITFRDVAFYDCISEISDYQIDDFGEFLPSLYINYLAIGTKYQKNKIGTKTLEKIINEARQWTDFYQFVLLP
;
A
#
# COMPACT_ATOMS: atom_id res chain seq x y z
N MET A 1 -4.85 24.26 4.37
CA MET A 1 -5.52 23.21 3.55
C MET A 1 -5.69 22.01 4.45
N ALA A 2 -6.87 21.38 4.52
CA ALA A 2 -7.04 20.20 5.36
C ALA A 2 -6.14 19.06 4.83
N GLU A 3 -5.39 18.43 5.71
CA GLU A 3 -4.46 17.36 5.40
C GLU A 3 -5.20 16.01 5.31
N LEU A 4 -4.70 15.10 4.48
CA LEU A 4 -5.21 13.73 4.42
C LEU A 4 -4.66 12.96 5.61
N GLN A 5 -5.52 12.22 6.30
CA GLN A 5 -5.12 11.34 7.39
C GLN A 5 -5.19 9.89 6.90
N TYR A 6 -4.26 9.07 7.38
CA TYR A 6 -4.19 7.65 7.05
C TYR A 6 -4.21 6.85 8.35
N LYS A 7 -5.24 6.05 8.55
CA LYS A 7 -5.43 5.27 9.77
C LYS A 7 -5.48 3.79 9.43
N LEU A 8 -4.87 2.95 10.26
CA LEU A 8 -5.03 1.52 10.12
C LEU A 8 -6.52 1.17 10.28
N MET A 9 -7.02 0.30 9.43
CA MET A 9 -8.42 -0.11 9.43
C MET A 9 -8.75 -0.84 10.73
N THR A 10 -9.80 -0.40 11.42
CA THR A 10 -10.24 -0.98 12.71
C THR A 10 -11.71 -1.41 12.72
N SER A 11 -12.43 -1.17 11.63
CA SER A 11 -13.83 -1.56 11.48
C SER A 11 -14.14 -2.06 10.06
N ALA A 12 -15.20 -2.85 9.94
CA ALA A 12 -15.69 -3.32 8.65
C ALA A 12 -16.22 -2.16 7.80
N VAL A 13 -15.91 -2.20 6.50
CA VAL A 13 -16.35 -1.21 5.52
C VAL A 13 -17.76 -1.57 5.04
N ASN A 14 -18.65 -0.58 5.00
CA ASN A 14 -19.99 -0.73 4.43
C ASN A 14 -20.25 0.37 3.40
N ASN A 15 -20.91 0.02 2.28
CA ASN A 15 -21.35 0.96 1.24
C ASN A 15 -20.22 1.79 0.58
N PHE A 16 -19.02 1.23 0.47
CA PHE A 16 -17.95 1.86 -0.30
C PHE A 16 -18.07 1.53 -1.79
N ASP A 17 -17.86 2.53 -2.65
CA ASP A 17 -17.82 2.32 -4.09
C ASP A 17 -16.73 3.19 -4.72
N CYS A 18 -15.74 2.54 -5.35
CA CYS A 18 -14.71 3.18 -6.17
C CYS A 18 -14.99 3.06 -7.68
N GLY A 19 -16.12 2.47 -8.09
CA GLY A 19 -16.48 2.26 -9.49
C GLY A 19 -15.89 1.00 -10.12
N ASN A 20 -15.16 0.20 -9.34
CA ASN A 20 -14.67 -1.11 -9.73
C ASN A 20 -15.16 -2.17 -8.72
N PRO A 21 -16.12 -3.04 -9.11
CA PRO A 21 -16.71 -4.03 -8.20
C PRO A 21 -15.68 -4.98 -7.55
N ALA A 22 -14.66 -5.41 -8.31
CA ALA A 22 -13.63 -6.30 -7.78
C ALA A 22 -12.80 -5.62 -6.68
N ILE A 23 -12.51 -4.32 -6.84
CA ILE A 23 -11.79 -3.55 -5.82
C ILE A 23 -12.69 -3.26 -4.61
N ASN A 24 -13.98 -3.02 -4.83
CA ASN A 24 -14.94 -2.86 -3.74
C ASN A 24 -14.97 -4.11 -2.85
N GLU A 25 -15.02 -5.30 -3.45
CA GLU A 25 -14.97 -6.58 -2.73
C GLU A 25 -13.64 -6.76 -1.96
N TYR A 26 -12.51 -6.37 -2.54
CA TYR A 26 -11.24 -6.37 -1.81
C TYR A 26 -11.30 -5.48 -0.57
N VAL A 27 -11.83 -4.26 -0.71
CA VAL A 27 -11.94 -3.28 0.39
C VAL A 27 -12.84 -3.81 1.52
N GLU A 28 -13.94 -4.48 1.21
CA GLU A 28 -14.83 -5.07 2.21
C GLU A 28 -14.14 -6.18 3.03
N ASN A 29 -13.32 -6.99 2.36
CA ASN A 29 -12.55 -8.07 2.99
C ASN A 29 -11.31 -7.59 3.76
N SER A 30 -10.83 -6.37 3.49
CA SER A 30 -9.61 -5.82 4.06
C SER A 30 -9.59 -5.74 5.58
N TYR A 31 -10.74 -5.53 6.21
CA TYR A 31 -10.84 -5.47 7.67
C TYR A 31 -10.43 -6.81 8.28
N PHE A 32 -10.95 -7.93 7.75
CA PHE A 32 -10.63 -9.27 8.24
C PHE A 32 -9.17 -9.64 7.97
N ALA A 33 -8.66 -9.32 6.78
CA ALA A 33 -7.27 -9.56 6.44
C ALA A 33 -6.30 -8.77 7.34
N THR A 34 -6.66 -7.53 7.70
CA THR A 34 -5.88 -6.70 8.62
C THR A 34 -5.96 -7.23 10.06
N LEU A 35 -7.15 -7.65 10.51
CA LEU A 35 -7.36 -8.25 11.83
C LEU A 35 -6.51 -9.53 12.01
N LEU A 36 -6.39 -10.35 10.97
CA LEU A 36 -5.57 -11.55 10.95
C LEU A 36 -4.07 -11.28 10.73
N GLN A 37 -3.65 -10.01 10.67
CA GLN A 37 -2.28 -9.59 10.41
C GLN A 37 -1.70 -10.11 9.09
N GLN A 38 -2.57 -10.40 8.11
CA GLN A 38 -2.16 -10.86 6.78
C GLN A 38 -1.78 -9.69 5.86
N CYS A 39 -2.23 -8.49 6.18
CA CYS A 39 -1.94 -7.27 5.44
C CYS A 39 -2.09 -6.03 6.32
N TYR A 40 -1.67 -4.88 5.80
CA TYR A 40 -1.94 -3.59 6.41
C TYR A 40 -2.88 -2.79 5.50
N ALA A 41 -4.17 -2.79 5.82
CA ALA A 41 -5.14 -1.95 5.16
C ALA A 41 -5.37 -0.64 5.93
N TYR A 42 -5.45 0.45 5.19
CA TYR A 42 -5.57 1.80 5.73
C TYR A 42 -6.78 2.51 5.14
N GLU A 43 -7.41 3.32 6.00
CA GLU A 43 -8.46 4.25 5.67
C GLU A 43 -7.84 5.61 5.34
N ILE A 44 -8.29 6.22 4.24
CA ILE A 44 -7.90 7.56 3.83
C ILE A 44 -9.02 8.50 4.27
N GLU A 45 -8.73 9.36 5.24
CA GLU A 45 -9.68 10.32 5.77
C GLU A 45 -9.39 11.75 5.30
N TYR A 46 -10.44 12.49 4.99
CA TYR A 46 -10.41 13.93 4.72
C TYR A 46 -11.51 14.62 5.53
N LYS A 47 -11.14 15.51 6.46
CA LYS A 47 -12.09 16.20 7.36
C LYS A 47 -13.06 15.23 8.07
N SER A 48 -12.51 14.14 8.61
CA SER A 48 -13.26 13.07 9.30
C SER A 48 -14.24 12.27 8.42
N LEU A 49 -14.14 12.39 7.10
CA LEU A 49 -14.85 11.54 6.13
C LEU A 49 -13.88 10.57 5.50
N VAL A 50 -14.23 9.29 5.47
CA VAL A 50 -13.45 8.29 4.73
C VAL A 50 -13.68 8.50 3.24
N VAL A 51 -12.61 8.83 2.52
CA VAL A 51 -12.64 9.15 1.08
C VAL A 51 -12.05 8.03 0.22
N GLY A 52 -11.37 7.05 0.84
CA GLY A 52 -10.77 5.94 0.13
C GLY A 52 -10.05 4.98 1.07
N TYR A 53 -9.47 3.95 0.49
CA TYR A 53 -8.74 2.90 1.18
C TYR A 53 -7.54 2.47 0.36
N TYR A 54 -6.49 1.98 1.03
CA TYR A 54 -5.41 1.27 0.36
C TYR A 54 -4.93 0.11 1.23
N MET A 55 -4.29 -0.87 0.61
CA MET A 55 -3.72 -2.01 1.30
C MET A 55 -2.31 -2.26 0.80
N ILE A 56 -1.42 -2.54 1.75
CA ILE A 56 -0.04 -2.95 1.48
C ILE A 56 0.25 -4.31 2.14
N THR A 57 1.11 -5.08 1.48
CA THR A 57 1.70 -6.31 2.00
C THR A 57 3.21 -6.31 1.73
N PHE A 58 3.98 -6.97 2.60
CA PHE A 58 5.38 -7.25 2.33
C PHE A 58 5.46 -8.61 1.62
N ARG A 59 6.16 -8.67 0.49
CA ARG A 59 6.29 -9.88 -0.32
C ARG A 59 7.69 -9.97 -0.92
N ASP A 60 8.11 -11.19 -1.14
CA ASP A 60 9.31 -11.50 -1.91
C ASP A 60 8.95 -11.59 -3.40
N VAL A 61 9.66 -10.84 -4.23
CA VAL A 61 9.51 -10.85 -5.69
C VAL A 61 10.72 -11.53 -6.29
N ALA A 62 10.52 -12.53 -7.14
CA ALA A 62 11.64 -13.21 -7.77
C ALA A 62 12.33 -12.32 -8.81
N PHE A 63 13.66 -12.40 -8.93
CA PHE A 63 14.42 -11.58 -9.88
C PHE A 63 13.98 -11.79 -11.33
N TYR A 64 13.56 -13.01 -11.71
CA TYR A 64 13.11 -13.30 -13.07
C TYR A 64 11.79 -12.60 -13.44
N ASP A 65 10.97 -12.20 -12.46
CA ASP A 65 9.73 -11.44 -12.67
C ASP A 65 10.00 -9.92 -12.78
N CYS A 66 11.23 -9.49 -12.50
CA CYS A 66 11.65 -8.11 -12.59
C CYS A 66 12.07 -7.75 -14.03
N ILE A 67 12.11 -6.45 -14.34
CA ILE A 67 12.63 -5.98 -15.63
C ILE A 67 14.08 -6.45 -15.84
N SER A 68 14.45 -6.74 -17.10
CA SER A 68 15.74 -7.37 -17.45
C SER A 68 16.95 -6.61 -16.91
N GLU A 69 16.85 -5.28 -16.82
CA GLU A 69 17.89 -4.42 -16.26
C GLU A 69 18.18 -4.69 -14.78
N ILE A 70 17.28 -5.33 -14.02
CA ILE A 70 17.52 -5.71 -12.62
C ILE A 70 18.02 -7.15 -12.54
N SER A 71 17.47 -8.06 -13.36
CA SER A 71 17.90 -9.46 -13.39
C SER A 71 19.34 -9.62 -13.86
N ASP A 72 19.79 -8.80 -14.81
CA ASP A 72 21.12 -8.93 -15.43
C ASP A 72 22.25 -8.45 -14.51
N TYR A 73 21.93 -7.70 -13.43
CA TYR A 73 22.90 -7.28 -12.40
C TYR A 73 22.68 -7.99 -11.06
N GLN A 74 21.95 -9.10 -11.03
CA GLN A 74 21.82 -9.92 -9.83
C GLN A 74 23.21 -10.36 -9.35
N ILE A 75 23.46 -10.20 -8.06
CA ILE A 75 24.64 -10.75 -7.40
C ILE A 75 24.18 -12.02 -6.70
N ASP A 76 24.65 -13.18 -7.18
CA ASP A 76 24.19 -14.51 -6.76
C ASP A 76 24.18 -14.73 -5.24
N ASP A 77 25.09 -14.07 -4.51
CA ASP A 77 25.24 -14.20 -3.05
C ASP A 77 24.06 -13.65 -2.22
N PHE A 78 23.17 -12.83 -2.81
CA PHE A 78 22.04 -12.20 -2.11
C PHE A 78 20.69 -12.93 -2.29
N GLY A 79 20.69 -14.06 -2.98
CA GLY A 79 19.49 -14.87 -3.22
C GLY A 79 18.68 -14.46 -4.44
N GLU A 80 17.62 -15.21 -4.71
CA GLU A 80 16.78 -15.08 -5.92
C GLU A 80 15.55 -14.17 -5.75
N PHE A 81 15.41 -13.55 -4.58
CA PHE A 81 14.23 -12.77 -4.22
C PHE A 81 14.58 -11.38 -3.69
N LEU A 82 13.77 -10.40 -4.10
CA LEU A 82 13.80 -9.02 -3.65
C LEU A 82 12.68 -8.76 -2.63
N PRO A 83 13.00 -8.35 -1.39
CA PRO A 83 12.00 -7.94 -0.43
C PRO A 83 11.31 -6.67 -0.96
N SER A 84 9.99 -6.73 -1.09
CA SER A 84 9.21 -5.71 -1.78
C SER A 84 7.99 -5.29 -0.97
N LEU A 85 7.64 -4.01 -1.08
CA LEU A 85 6.35 -3.50 -0.63
C LEU A 85 5.35 -3.59 -1.77
N TYR A 86 4.36 -4.47 -1.62
CA TYR A 86 3.31 -4.69 -2.61
C TYR A 86 2.06 -3.87 -2.27
N ILE A 87 1.65 -2.99 -3.17
CA ILE A 87 0.37 -2.26 -3.06
C ILE A 87 -0.72 -3.14 -3.65
N ASN A 88 -1.52 -3.79 -2.80
CA ASN A 88 -2.60 -4.68 -3.22
C ASN A 88 -3.70 -3.91 -3.97
N TYR A 89 -4.07 -2.75 -3.45
CA TYR A 89 -4.98 -1.81 -4.12
C TYR A 89 -4.83 -0.40 -3.55
N LEU A 90 -5.25 0.59 -4.35
CA LEU A 90 -5.49 1.96 -3.93
C LEU A 90 -6.83 2.40 -4.53
N ALA A 91 -7.83 2.58 -3.67
CA ALA A 91 -9.21 2.82 -4.06
C ALA A 91 -9.70 4.16 -3.50
N ILE A 92 -10.14 5.06 -4.39
CA ILE A 92 -10.77 6.32 -3.99
C ILE A 92 -12.25 6.24 -4.33
N GLY A 93 -13.10 6.59 -3.37
CA GLY A 93 -14.55 6.58 -3.57
C GLY A 93 -14.95 7.45 -4.75
N THR A 94 -15.89 6.99 -5.58
CA THR A 94 -16.28 7.64 -6.85
C THR A 94 -16.57 9.12 -6.68
N LYS A 95 -17.23 9.49 -5.59
CA LYS A 95 -17.57 10.88 -5.20
C LYS A 95 -16.35 11.79 -4.99
N TYR A 96 -15.19 11.23 -4.68
CA TYR A 96 -13.97 11.96 -4.31
C TYR A 96 -12.86 11.86 -5.37
N GLN A 97 -13.09 11.10 -6.45
CA GLN A 97 -12.13 10.95 -7.55
C GLN A 97 -11.86 12.29 -8.28
N LYS A 98 -10.79 12.33 -9.08
CA LYS A 98 -10.31 13.53 -9.81
C LYS A 98 -9.84 14.70 -8.93
N ASN A 99 -9.73 14.50 -7.62
CA ASN A 99 -9.20 15.49 -6.66
C ASN A 99 -7.73 15.22 -6.23
N LYS A 100 -6.97 14.44 -7.02
CA LYS A 100 -5.55 14.07 -6.74
C LYS A 100 -5.31 13.32 -5.42
N ILE A 101 -6.36 12.79 -4.77
CA ILE A 101 -6.23 12.04 -3.51
C ILE A 101 -5.38 10.78 -3.72
N GLY A 102 -5.63 10.02 -4.80
CA GLY A 102 -4.83 8.84 -5.13
C GLY A 102 -3.35 9.18 -5.36
N THR A 103 -3.05 10.23 -6.10
CA THR A 103 -1.67 10.71 -6.33
C THR A 103 -0.97 11.03 -5.01
N LYS A 104 -1.61 11.84 -4.15
CA LYS A 104 -1.03 12.19 -2.84
C LYS A 104 -0.84 10.97 -1.92
N THR A 105 -1.76 10.02 -2.00
CA THR A 105 -1.66 8.78 -1.22
C THR A 105 -0.48 7.94 -1.70
N LEU A 106 -0.29 7.81 -3.01
CA LEU A 106 0.84 7.09 -3.59
C LEU A 106 2.19 7.75 -3.25
N GLU A 107 2.28 9.08 -3.36
CA GLU A 107 3.47 9.84 -2.94
C GLU A 107 3.82 9.58 -1.47
N LYS A 108 2.81 9.57 -0.59
CA LYS A 108 2.98 9.23 0.82
C LYS A 108 3.52 7.81 1.01
N ILE A 109 2.93 6.81 0.35
CA ILE A 109 3.36 5.41 0.46
C ILE A 109 4.83 5.27 0.02
N ILE A 110 5.21 5.90 -1.10
CA ILE A 110 6.59 5.88 -1.59
C ILE A 110 7.55 6.53 -0.59
N ASN A 111 7.18 7.66 -0.01
CA ASN A 111 8.02 8.36 0.95
C ASN A 111 8.20 7.56 2.24
N GLU A 112 7.15 6.90 2.74
CA GLU A 112 7.27 6.03 3.91
C GLU A 112 8.11 4.79 3.62
N ALA A 113 7.94 4.17 2.45
CA ALA A 113 8.76 3.03 2.05
C ALA A 113 10.26 3.41 2.03
N ARG A 114 10.59 4.61 1.52
CA ARG A 114 11.95 5.15 1.55
C ARG A 114 12.45 5.42 2.96
N GLN A 115 11.61 5.98 3.82
CA GLN A 115 11.98 6.20 5.23
C GLN A 115 12.25 4.90 5.96
N TRP A 116 11.48 3.84 5.67
CA TRP A 116 11.74 2.52 6.23
C TRP A 116 13.08 1.97 5.76
N THR A 117 13.39 2.06 4.46
CA THR A 117 14.70 1.61 3.96
C THR A 117 15.86 2.38 4.58
N ASP A 118 15.73 3.69 4.73
CA ASP A 118 16.76 4.53 5.36
C ASP A 118 16.91 4.16 6.86
N PHE A 119 15.81 3.92 7.56
CA PHE A 119 15.82 3.48 8.96
C PHE A 119 16.46 2.09 9.12
N TYR A 120 16.15 1.14 8.24
CA TYR A 120 16.75 -0.20 8.25
C TYR A 120 18.26 -0.17 8.00
N GLN A 121 18.74 0.76 7.15
CA GLN A 121 20.17 0.94 6.90
C GLN A 121 20.93 1.39 8.16
N PHE A 122 20.30 2.13 9.08
CA PHE A 122 20.89 2.52 10.36
C PHE A 122 20.91 1.41 11.42
N VAL A 123 19.97 0.44 11.36
CA VAL A 123 19.86 -0.62 12.38
C VAL A 123 20.74 -1.84 12.06
N LEU A 124 21.04 -2.08 10.78
CA LEU A 124 21.82 -3.23 10.32
C LEU A 124 23.31 -2.94 10.05
N LEU A 125 23.75 -1.69 10.22
CA LEU A 125 25.17 -1.33 10.24
C LEU A 125 25.61 -1.02 11.68
N PRO A 126 26.13 -2.02 12.43
CA PRO A 126 26.93 -1.76 13.62
C PRO A 126 28.27 -1.09 13.30
#